data_AF-A0A1S2XAJ6-F1
#
_entry.id   AF-A0A1S2XAJ6-F1
#
_cell.length_a   1.000
_cell.length_b   1.000
_cell.length_c   1.000
_cell.angle_alpha   90.00
_cell.angle_beta   90.00
_cell.angle_gamma   90.00
#
_symmetry.space_group_name_H-M   'P 1'
#
loop_
_entity.id
_entity.type
_entity.pdbx_description
1 polymer ?
#
loop_
_entity_poly.entity_id
_entity_poly.type
_entity_poly.pdbx_seq_one_letter_code
_entity_poly.pdbx_strand_id
1 'polypeptide(L)'
;MKMVASEELPLVQPGAVVLEIDHLQNQLTEKVNELVTCQGEIKALRATEAQKDKAIEELRKEINKLDERLRLSEDHLKHKNLEIKNLTDEKKDALAAQYAAEAALRRLHIDEKEDDFLPFESVITPLEAEIKMCRNEITALQEDKKALERLTKSKESALLEAEIILRSALERALIVEEVQNENFDLKRQIEICQEENKLLEKSHRQKIVEVEKLSQTIHELEELILSSGANANVVRDYKRQISELQEEKRTLERELARVKVSANRIATVAANEWKDENDKVMPVRQWLEERRIMQAEMQRLKEKLAISERTAKAESQLKDKLKLRLKTLEEGLKQFSMSSNAFSGTPKADKSNILSFVTNSDGLRNRSTSQPRASTIGSALFKKPNIKGNIDNIAGNLNPSSITKMKYGSTENVLKKGIWASRNKFSDGGEKENEMQVKTGMNLKKCDGERGSGNVKTSSVDVNEDSKSNSCNDLGSNDVVSGFLYDKLQKEVINLRKSCETKDSSLHTKDEEIKMLTKKVDALTKAMEVEWKKMKREAAAREKEFASIKSDDKRKIRSSNSSKRVMKEH
;
A
#
# COMPACT_ATOMS: atom_id res chain seq x y z
N MET A 1 40.67 -19.32 -67.59
CA MET A 1 39.60 -19.65 -68.57
C MET A 1 38.62 -18.47 -68.63
N LYS A 2 37.66 -18.41 -69.57
CA LYS A 2 36.85 -17.19 -69.80
C LYS A 2 35.80 -16.92 -68.70
N MET A 3 35.41 -15.64 -68.67
CA MET A 3 34.26 -15.00 -68.00
C MET A 3 32.95 -15.81 -67.98
N VAL A 4 32.00 -15.40 -67.13
CA VAL A 4 30.77 -14.73 -67.60
C VAL A 4 30.11 -13.89 -66.49
N ALA A 5 29.43 -12.82 -66.93
CA ALA A 5 28.59 -11.83 -66.25
C ALA A 5 28.23 -11.99 -64.75
N SER A 6 28.44 -10.89 -64.01
CA SER A 6 27.46 -10.43 -63.01
C SER A 6 26.19 -9.98 -63.71
N GLU A 7 25.02 -10.30 -63.15
CA GLU A 7 23.74 -9.73 -63.58
C GLU A 7 23.28 -8.72 -62.52
N GLU A 8 23.38 -7.43 -62.83
CA GLU A 8 23.10 -6.35 -61.87
C GLU A 8 21.60 -6.05 -61.78
N LEU A 9 20.99 -6.41 -60.64
CA LEU A 9 19.79 -5.74 -60.14
C LEU A 9 20.20 -4.56 -59.24
N PRO A 10 19.53 -3.40 -59.32
CA PRO A 10 20.07 -2.15 -58.79
C PRO A 10 20.07 -2.13 -57.26
N LEU A 11 21.27 -2.25 -56.67
CA LEU A 11 21.46 -1.97 -55.27
C LEU A 11 21.27 -0.46 -55.05
N VAL A 12 20.18 -0.10 -54.37
CA VAL A 12 19.86 1.31 -54.06
C VAL A 12 21.03 1.93 -53.31
N GLN A 13 21.71 2.89 -53.94
CA GLN A 13 22.81 3.61 -53.30
C GLN A 13 22.29 4.29 -52.03
N PRO A 14 22.92 4.06 -50.87
CA PRO A 14 22.70 4.90 -49.69
C PRO A 14 23.03 6.34 -50.09
N GLY A 15 22.02 7.22 -50.14
CA GLY A 15 22.24 8.62 -50.50
C GLY A 15 23.24 9.26 -49.52
N ALA A 16 23.96 10.29 -49.94
CA ALA A 16 25.06 10.88 -49.16
C ALA A 16 24.69 11.24 -47.69
N VAL A 17 23.41 11.56 -47.43
CA VAL A 17 22.85 11.77 -46.09
C VAL A 17 23.00 10.55 -45.17
N VAL A 18 22.88 9.32 -45.70
CA VAL A 18 23.05 8.07 -44.92
C VAL A 18 24.51 7.90 -44.50
N LEU A 19 25.46 8.14 -45.41
CA LEU A 19 26.89 8.06 -45.10
C LEU A 19 27.32 9.11 -44.08
N GLU A 20 26.74 10.31 -44.12
CA GLU A 20 26.95 11.35 -43.11
C GLU A 20 26.32 10.96 -41.75
N ILE A 21 25.13 10.35 -41.74
CA ILE A 21 24.51 9.80 -40.53
C ILE A 21 25.38 8.69 -39.94
N ASP A 22 25.89 7.76 -40.74
CA ASP A 22 26.80 6.70 -40.31
C ASP A 22 28.12 7.29 -39.76
N HIS A 23 28.66 8.34 -40.39
CA HIS A 23 29.85 9.02 -39.89
C HIS A 23 29.61 9.70 -38.54
N LEU A 24 28.54 10.46 -38.39
CA LEU A 24 28.16 11.13 -37.14
C LEU A 24 27.78 10.11 -36.04
N GLN A 25 27.18 8.98 -36.40
CA GLN A 25 26.88 7.90 -35.46
C GLN A 25 28.16 7.19 -34.97
N ASN A 26 29.17 7.05 -35.83
CA ASN A 26 30.49 6.54 -35.43
C ASN A 26 31.25 7.55 -34.56
N GLN A 27 31.22 8.86 -34.87
CA GLN A 27 31.75 9.89 -33.96
C GLN A 27 31.04 9.86 -32.60
N LEU A 28 29.71 9.69 -32.59
CA LEU A 28 28.94 9.62 -31.34
C LEU A 28 29.30 8.39 -30.50
N THR A 29 29.48 7.20 -31.11
CA THR A 29 29.91 6.01 -30.36
C THR A 29 31.35 6.12 -29.87
N GLU A 30 32.26 6.74 -30.65
CA GLU A 30 33.62 7.07 -30.19
C GLU A 30 33.60 8.01 -28.98
N LYS A 31 32.82 9.11 -29.02
CA LYS A 31 32.70 10.04 -27.89
C LYS A 31 31.96 9.46 -26.68
N VAL A 32 31.05 8.52 -26.88
CA VAL A 32 30.47 7.73 -25.77
C VAL A 32 31.53 6.81 -25.15
N ASN A 33 32.40 6.18 -25.95
CA ASN A 33 33.49 5.34 -25.45
C ASN A 33 34.54 6.17 -24.68
N GLU A 34 34.96 7.33 -25.20
CA GLU A 34 35.83 8.28 -24.49
C GLU A 34 35.21 8.74 -23.16
N LEU A 35 33.91 9.04 -23.15
CA LEU A 35 33.21 9.43 -21.92
C LEU A 35 33.18 8.29 -20.90
N VAL A 36 33.10 7.03 -21.35
CA VAL A 36 33.18 5.84 -20.48
C VAL A 36 34.60 5.63 -19.93
N THR A 37 35.66 5.81 -20.73
CA THR A 37 37.04 5.69 -20.24
C THR A 37 37.38 6.79 -19.24
N CYS A 38 37.07 8.05 -19.56
CA CYS A 38 37.24 9.17 -18.62
C CYS A 38 36.39 9.01 -17.35
N GLN A 39 35.18 8.44 -17.44
CA GLN A 39 34.39 8.10 -16.24
C GLN A 39 35.05 6.97 -15.41
N GLY A 40 35.76 6.03 -16.05
CA GLY A 40 36.60 5.04 -15.41
C GLY A 40 37.79 5.66 -14.67
N GLU A 41 38.53 6.55 -15.33
CA GLU A 41 39.65 7.29 -14.76
C GLU A 41 39.21 8.15 -13.56
N ILE A 42 38.09 8.86 -13.67
CA ILE A 42 37.51 9.65 -12.56
C ILE A 42 37.15 8.76 -11.36
N LYS A 43 36.67 7.52 -11.58
CA LYS A 43 36.41 6.55 -10.50
C LYS A 43 37.72 6.07 -9.86
N ALA A 44 38.74 5.78 -10.67
CA ALA A 44 40.06 5.35 -10.19
C ALA A 44 40.75 6.46 -9.37
N LEU A 45 40.77 7.70 -9.88
CA LEU A 45 41.34 8.86 -9.19
C LEU A 45 40.67 9.09 -7.83
N ARG A 46 39.33 9.07 -7.76
CA ARG A 46 38.58 9.16 -6.49
C ARG A 46 38.89 8.04 -5.50
N ALA A 47 39.20 6.83 -5.97
CA ALA A 47 39.65 5.75 -5.10
C ALA A 47 41.06 6.02 -4.54
N THR A 48 41.98 6.54 -5.35
CA THR A 48 43.32 6.95 -4.87
C THR A 48 43.28 8.17 -3.94
N GLU A 49 42.32 9.08 -4.14
CA GLU A 49 42.04 10.24 -3.29
C GLU A 49 41.56 9.78 -1.91
N ALA A 50 40.56 8.91 -1.84
CA ALA A 50 40.08 8.33 -0.58
C ALA A 50 41.17 7.51 0.18
N GLN A 51 42.09 6.87 -0.54
CA GLN A 51 43.26 6.21 0.06
C GLN A 51 44.27 7.23 0.64
N LYS A 52 44.52 8.35 -0.05
CA LYS A 52 45.37 9.43 0.45
C LYS A 52 44.75 10.12 1.67
N ASP A 53 43.45 10.38 1.66
CA ASP A 53 42.73 10.94 2.81
C ASP A 53 42.85 10.05 4.05
N LYS A 54 42.71 8.72 3.88
CA LYS A 54 42.92 7.76 4.97
C LYS A 54 44.35 7.82 5.53
N ALA A 55 45.37 7.84 4.66
CA ALA A 55 46.77 7.94 5.08
C ALA A 55 47.08 9.29 5.75
N ILE A 56 46.50 10.39 5.27
CA ILE A 56 46.59 11.72 5.90
C ILE A 56 45.98 11.70 7.30
N GLU A 57 44.82 11.06 7.48
CA GLU A 57 44.15 10.96 8.77
C GLU A 57 44.89 10.04 9.77
N GLU A 58 45.55 8.99 9.29
CA GLU A 58 46.45 8.15 10.09
C GLU A 58 47.71 8.92 10.53
N LEU A 59 48.32 9.71 9.63
CA LEU A 59 49.44 10.59 9.96
C LEU A 59 49.04 11.70 10.94
N ARG A 60 47.87 12.32 10.78
CA ARG A 60 47.31 13.30 11.74
C ARG A 60 47.19 12.71 13.15
N LYS A 61 46.71 11.47 13.26
CA LYS A 61 46.61 10.76 14.55
C LYS A 61 47.97 10.53 15.20
N GLU A 62 49.00 10.16 14.44
CA GLU A 62 50.34 9.96 15.01
C GLU A 62 51.05 11.29 15.35
N ILE A 63 50.84 12.35 14.55
CA ILE A 63 51.29 13.72 14.89
C ILE A 63 50.68 14.16 16.23
N ASN A 64 49.37 13.97 16.43
CA ASN A 64 48.73 14.31 17.71
C ASN A 64 49.29 13.51 18.89
N LYS A 65 49.62 12.21 18.71
CA LYS A 65 50.31 11.40 19.74
C LYS A 65 51.75 11.83 19.99
N LEU A 66 52.43 12.44 19.02
CA LEU A 66 53.77 12.99 19.18
C LEU A 66 53.74 14.33 19.91
N ASP A 67 52.78 15.19 19.57
CA ASP A 67 52.58 16.50 20.23
C ASP A 67 52.20 16.33 21.71
N GLU A 68 51.29 15.40 22.03
CA GLU A 68 50.94 15.11 23.44
C GLU A 68 52.13 14.56 24.24
N ARG A 69 52.95 13.68 23.64
CA ARG A 69 54.20 13.20 24.24
C ARG A 69 55.23 14.31 24.42
N LEU A 70 55.30 15.27 23.49
CA LEU A 70 56.18 16.42 23.58
C LEU A 70 55.76 17.33 24.74
N ARG A 71 54.47 17.68 24.86
CA ARG A 71 53.91 18.48 25.97
C ARG A 71 54.21 17.87 27.33
N LEU A 72 53.95 16.56 27.50
CA LEU A 72 54.25 15.84 28.74
C LEU A 72 55.74 15.85 29.09
N SER A 73 56.62 15.74 28.08
CA SER A 73 58.07 15.84 28.26
C SER A 73 58.51 17.26 28.64
N GLU A 74 57.97 18.29 27.96
CA GLU A 74 58.23 19.68 28.28
C GLU A 74 57.78 20.04 29.69
N ASP A 75 56.61 19.59 30.14
CA ASP A 75 56.08 19.88 31.47
C ASP A 75 56.88 19.17 32.57
N HIS A 76 57.39 17.97 32.29
CA HIS A 76 58.38 17.31 33.15
C HIS A 76 59.69 18.11 33.25
N LEU A 77 60.19 18.65 32.13
CA LEU A 77 61.39 19.51 32.12
C LEU A 77 61.14 20.85 32.83
N LYS A 78 59.96 21.48 32.66
CA LYS A 78 59.56 22.69 33.41
C LYS A 78 59.56 22.42 34.91
N HIS A 79 58.99 21.29 35.34
CA HIS A 79 59.01 20.88 36.75
C HIS A 79 60.44 20.64 37.28
N LYS A 80 61.28 19.91 36.54
CA LYS A 80 62.68 19.68 36.93
C LYS A 80 63.52 20.96 36.98
N ASN A 81 63.25 21.94 36.12
CA ASN A 81 63.91 23.25 36.19
C ASN A 81 63.48 24.07 37.43
N LEU A 82 62.23 23.95 37.88
CA LEU A 82 61.77 24.55 39.14
C LEU A 82 62.42 23.87 40.37
N GLU A 83 62.51 22.54 40.36
CA GLU A 83 63.21 21.76 41.40
C GLU A 83 64.69 22.13 41.50
N ILE A 84 65.39 22.24 40.36
CA ILE A 84 66.79 22.71 40.30
C ILE A 84 66.92 24.13 40.84
N LYS A 85 65.97 25.02 40.55
CA LYS A 85 66.00 26.39 41.10
C LYS A 85 65.84 26.37 42.62
N ASN A 86 64.84 25.66 43.14
CA ASN A 86 64.61 25.56 44.59
C ASN A 86 65.86 25.02 45.31
N LEU A 87 66.42 23.90 44.84
CA LEU A 87 67.67 23.32 45.38
C LEU A 87 68.87 24.29 45.27
N THR A 88 68.89 25.17 44.27
CA THR A 88 69.93 26.20 44.11
C THR A 88 69.76 27.36 45.09
N ASP A 89 68.52 27.72 45.43
CA ASP A 89 68.20 28.76 46.41
C ASP A 89 68.39 28.21 47.84
N GLU A 90 67.88 27.00 48.15
CA GLU A 90 68.16 26.25 49.39
C GLU A 90 69.67 26.09 49.65
N LYS A 91 70.47 25.85 48.61
CA LYS A 91 71.93 25.79 48.72
C LYS A 91 72.56 27.13 49.11
N LYS A 92 72.02 28.28 48.64
CA LYS A 92 72.50 29.61 49.05
C LYS A 92 72.17 29.85 50.52
N ASP A 93 70.95 29.50 50.93
CA ASP A 93 70.49 29.68 52.31
C ASP A 93 71.27 28.78 53.27
N ALA A 94 71.56 27.53 52.87
CA ALA A 94 72.43 26.63 53.62
C ALA A 94 73.88 27.14 53.74
N LEU A 95 74.44 27.74 52.68
CA LEU A 95 75.76 28.39 52.72
C LEU A 95 75.76 29.65 53.59
N ALA A 96 74.69 30.47 53.55
CA ALA A 96 74.52 31.62 54.41
C ALA A 96 74.39 31.21 55.88
N ALA A 97 73.63 30.16 56.17
CA ALA A 97 73.51 29.56 57.50
C ALA A 97 74.86 28.96 57.96
N GLN A 98 75.64 28.34 57.08
CA GLN A 98 76.99 27.86 57.39
C GLN A 98 77.93 29.02 57.77
N TYR A 99 77.95 30.12 57.00
CA TYR A 99 78.75 31.30 57.34
C TYR A 99 78.27 31.99 58.63
N ALA A 100 76.97 32.02 58.90
CA ALA A 100 76.41 32.54 60.14
C ALA A 100 76.80 31.67 61.35
N ALA A 101 76.74 30.34 61.21
CA ALA A 101 77.17 29.39 62.23
C ALA A 101 78.69 29.46 62.48
N GLU A 102 79.50 29.59 61.43
CA GLU A 102 80.94 29.78 61.58
C GLU A 102 81.27 31.12 62.27
N ALA A 103 80.55 32.20 61.93
CA ALA A 103 80.68 33.48 62.61
C ALA A 103 80.24 33.41 64.10
N ALA A 104 79.21 32.63 64.41
CA ALA A 104 78.78 32.37 65.79
C ALA A 104 79.81 31.55 66.56
N LEU A 105 80.38 30.49 65.96
CA LEU A 105 81.49 29.72 66.56
C LEU A 105 82.73 30.57 66.77
N ARG A 106 83.05 31.51 65.87
CA ARG A 106 84.17 32.46 66.05
C ARG A 106 83.90 33.47 67.18
N ARG A 107 82.64 33.80 67.49
CA ARG A 107 82.28 34.59 68.68
C ARG A 107 82.37 33.75 69.95
N LEU A 108 81.81 32.54 69.96
CA LEU A 108 81.87 31.65 71.12
C LEU A 108 83.32 31.32 71.54
N HIS A 109 84.25 31.07 70.60
CA HIS A 109 85.68 30.89 70.94
C HIS A 109 86.41 32.18 71.40
N ILE A 110 85.76 33.35 71.35
CA ILE A 110 86.23 34.61 71.94
C ILE A 110 85.58 34.79 73.32
N ASP A 111 84.28 34.53 73.42
CA ASP A 111 83.48 34.62 74.65
C ASP A 111 83.87 33.52 75.68
N GLU A 112 84.40 32.36 75.22
CA GLU A 112 84.99 31.27 76.04
C GLU A 112 86.19 31.69 76.94
N LYS A 113 86.51 32.98 77.00
CA LYS A 113 87.55 33.55 77.88
C LYS A 113 87.01 34.47 78.98
N GLU A 114 85.73 34.83 78.93
CA GLU A 114 85.04 35.60 79.96
C GLU A 114 83.92 34.71 80.51
N ASP A 115 84.23 33.94 81.58
CA ASP A 115 83.43 32.81 82.08
C ASP A 115 82.21 33.26 82.93
N ASP A 116 81.40 34.16 82.35
CA ASP A 116 80.17 34.69 82.93
C ASP A 116 78.99 33.75 82.64
N PHE A 117 78.65 32.92 83.63
CA PHE A 117 77.53 31.96 83.55
C PHE A 117 76.19 32.67 83.28
N LEU A 118 75.72 32.61 82.04
CA LEU A 118 74.42 33.14 81.62
C LEU A 118 73.29 32.60 82.53
N PRO A 119 72.43 33.47 83.12
CA PRO A 119 71.34 33.03 83.96
C PRO A 119 70.41 32.04 83.22
N PHE A 120 70.23 30.84 83.79
CA PHE A 120 69.39 29.78 83.19
C PHE A 120 67.99 30.26 82.82
N GLU A 121 67.43 31.22 83.57
CA GLU A 121 66.14 31.85 83.30
C GLU A 121 66.04 32.37 81.86
N SER A 122 67.09 33.02 81.33
CA SER A 122 67.14 33.54 79.96
C SER A 122 67.04 32.47 78.87
N VAL A 123 67.35 31.22 79.20
CA VAL A 123 67.21 30.05 78.32
C VAL A 123 65.85 29.34 78.56
N ILE A 124 65.35 29.36 79.79
CA ILE A 124 64.08 28.74 80.17
C ILE A 124 62.88 29.54 79.65
N THR A 125 62.84 30.87 79.82
CA THR A 125 61.65 31.67 79.44
C THR A 125 61.26 31.55 77.95
N PRO A 126 62.20 31.55 76.98
CA PRO A 126 61.85 31.31 75.57
C PRO A 126 61.24 29.92 75.33
N LEU A 127 61.79 28.88 75.95
CA LEU A 127 61.29 27.51 75.82
C LEU A 127 59.91 27.34 76.46
N GLU A 128 59.63 28.00 77.59
CA GLU A 128 58.28 28.01 78.18
C GLU A 128 57.25 28.74 77.29
N ALA A 129 57.65 29.83 76.64
CA ALA A 129 56.82 30.54 75.67
C ALA A 129 56.56 29.68 74.42
N GLU A 130 57.56 28.95 73.92
CA GLU A 130 57.45 28.03 72.80
C GLU A 130 56.53 26.83 73.13
N ILE A 131 56.69 26.22 74.31
CA ILE A 131 55.77 25.20 74.84
C ILE A 131 54.33 25.74 74.93
N LYS A 132 54.15 27.01 75.32
CA LYS A 132 52.83 27.66 75.37
C LYS A 132 52.25 27.88 73.97
N MET A 133 53.07 28.24 72.98
CA MET A 133 52.67 28.35 71.58
C MET A 133 52.24 26.99 71.01
N CYS A 134 53.03 25.93 71.19
CA CYS A 134 52.67 24.58 70.76
C CYS A 134 51.38 24.06 71.42
N ARG A 135 51.12 24.42 72.69
CA ARG A 135 49.84 24.11 73.36
C ARG A 135 48.65 24.81 72.69
N ASN A 136 48.80 26.09 72.33
CA ASN A 136 47.77 26.85 71.63
C ASN A 136 47.51 26.28 70.22
N GLU A 137 48.56 25.92 69.50
CA GLU A 137 48.48 25.27 68.19
C GLU A 137 47.77 23.91 68.27
N ILE A 138 48.10 23.08 69.26
CA ILE A 138 47.39 21.82 69.53
C ILE A 138 45.89 22.06 69.78
N THR A 139 45.50 23.14 70.47
CA THR A 139 44.07 23.46 70.65
C THR A 139 43.41 23.91 69.34
N ALA A 140 44.07 24.72 68.51
CA ALA A 140 43.55 25.13 67.21
C ALA A 140 43.35 23.92 66.28
N LEU A 141 44.36 23.05 66.16
CA LEU A 141 44.29 21.81 65.38
C LEU A 141 43.20 20.85 65.88
N GLN A 142 42.88 20.85 67.18
CA GLN A 142 41.74 20.10 67.71
C GLN A 142 40.38 20.72 67.35
N GLU A 143 40.30 22.03 67.16
CA GLU A 143 39.08 22.71 66.70
C GLU A 143 38.88 22.53 65.19
N ASP A 144 39.95 22.66 64.39
CA ASP A 144 39.95 22.34 62.97
C ASP A 144 39.58 20.88 62.69
N LYS A 145 40.10 19.93 63.48
CA LYS A 145 39.67 18.53 63.40
C LYS A 145 38.16 18.39 63.63
N LYS A 146 37.61 19.04 64.66
CA LYS A 146 36.16 19.05 64.92
C LYS A 146 35.37 19.77 63.82
N ALA A 147 35.95 20.75 63.13
CA ALA A 147 35.33 21.42 61.99
C ALA A 147 35.27 20.49 60.77
N LEU A 148 36.38 19.80 60.46
CA LEU A 148 36.46 18.75 59.45
C LEU A 148 35.46 17.62 59.71
N GLU A 149 35.37 17.11 60.95
CA GLU A 149 34.40 16.06 61.31
C GLU A 149 32.94 16.48 61.09
N ARG A 150 32.59 17.76 61.31
CA ARG A 150 31.25 18.30 60.99
C ARG A 150 31.05 18.45 59.48
N LEU A 151 32.07 18.93 58.75
CA LEU A 151 32.01 19.08 57.30
C LEU A 151 31.86 17.72 56.58
N THR A 152 32.57 16.69 57.05
CA THR A 152 32.44 15.32 56.54
C THR A 152 31.01 14.79 56.76
N LYS A 153 30.47 14.88 57.98
CA LYS A 153 29.08 14.45 58.27
C LYS A 153 28.03 15.19 57.45
N SER A 154 28.24 16.50 57.22
CA SER A 154 27.38 17.30 56.34
C SER A 154 27.44 16.78 54.88
N LYS A 155 28.63 16.55 54.34
CA LYS A 155 28.82 15.97 52.99
C LYS A 155 28.24 14.57 52.87
N GLU A 156 28.40 13.72 53.89
CA GLU A 156 27.80 12.37 53.96
C GLU A 156 26.26 12.47 53.90
N SER A 157 25.64 13.37 54.67
CA SER A 157 24.18 13.57 54.62
C SER A 157 23.69 14.07 53.25
N ALA A 158 24.41 15.00 52.61
CA ALA A 158 24.07 15.51 51.29
C ALA A 158 24.24 14.45 50.18
N LEU A 159 25.23 13.57 50.31
CA LEU A 159 25.42 12.43 49.39
C LEU A 159 24.28 11.41 49.53
N LEU A 160 23.82 11.11 50.75
CA LEU A 160 22.66 10.23 50.98
C LEU A 160 21.36 10.82 50.42
N GLU A 161 21.13 12.13 50.59
CA GLU A 161 19.98 12.81 49.99
C GLU A 161 20.03 12.78 48.46
N ALA A 162 21.19 13.06 47.86
CA ALA A 162 21.40 12.95 46.41
C ALA A 162 21.18 11.51 45.89
N GLU A 163 21.60 10.49 46.64
CA GLU A 163 21.39 9.08 46.31
C GLU A 163 19.89 8.70 46.33
N ILE A 164 19.13 9.20 47.31
CA ILE A 164 17.67 9.02 47.38
C ILE A 164 16.98 9.69 46.19
N ILE A 165 17.35 10.93 45.86
CA ILE A 165 16.83 11.66 44.70
C ILE A 165 17.14 10.90 43.39
N LEU A 166 18.35 10.36 43.24
CA LEU A 166 18.78 9.62 42.06
C LEU A 166 18.05 8.27 41.93
N ARG A 167 17.87 7.51 43.02
CA ARG A 167 17.03 6.29 43.03
C ARG A 167 15.59 6.60 42.58
N SER A 168 14.99 7.64 43.16
CA SER A 168 13.62 8.05 42.83
C SER A 168 13.47 8.58 41.40
N ALA A 169 14.53 9.18 40.84
CA ALA A 169 14.55 9.59 39.43
C ALA A 169 14.68 8.39 38.48
N LEU A 170 15.49 7.39 38.84
CA LEU A 170 15.64 6.14 38.08
C LEU A 170 14.32 5.34 38.06
N GLU A 171 13.64 5.21 39.21
CA GLU A 171 12.33 4.57 39.31
C GLU A 171 11.28 5.24 38.40
N ARG A 172 11.20 6.58 38.43
CA ARG A 172 10.36 7.34 37.48
C ARG A 172 10.73 7.12 36.02
N ALA A 173 12.03 7.00 35.70
CA ALA A 173 12.47 6.75 34.33
C ALA A 173 12.07 5.35 33.83
N LEU A 174 12.11 4.33 34.69
CA LEU A 174 11.64 2.98 34.37
C LEU A 174 10.12 2.95 34.09
N ILE A 175 9.32 3.60 34.95
CA ILE A 175 7.86 3.72 34.76
C ILE A 175 7.54 4.45 33.44
N VAL A 176 8.32 5.47 33.08
CA VAL A 176 8.16 6.16 31.79
C VAL A 176 8.55 5.28 30.59
N GLU A 177 9.57 4.43 30.70
CA GLU A 177 9.91 3.46 29.64
C GLU A 177 8.82 2.38 29.50
N GLU A 178 8.27 1.88 30.61
CA GLU A 178 7.16 0.91 30.62
C GLU A 178 5.90 1.49 29.94
N VAL A 179 5.44 2.68 30.37
CA VAL A 179 4.29 3.36 29.77
C VAL A 179 4.53 3.75 28.30
N GLN A 180 5.77 4.01 27.88
CA GLN A 180 6.11 4.22 26.46
C GLN A 180 5.97 2.92 25.64
N ASN A 181 6.36 1.77 26.19
CA ASN A 181 6.18 0.47 25.55
C ASN A 181 4.67 0.11 25.44
N GLU A 182 3.90 0.32 26.50
CA GLU A 182 2.43 0.15 26.47
C GLU A 182 1.78 1.05 25.39
N ASN A 183 2.18 2.31 25.31
CA ASN A 183 1.67 3.23 24.27
C ASN A 183 2.05 2.78 22.84
N PHE A 184 3.22 2.16 22.66
CA PHE A 184 3.61 1.60 21.36
C PHE A 184 2.74 0.40 20.97
N ASP A 185 2.50 -0.54 21.88
CA ASP A 185 1.64 -1.69 21.61
C ASP A 185 0.16 -1.32 21.48
N LEU A 186 -0.35 -0.34 22.25
CA LEU A 186 -1.70 0.22 22.06
C LEU A 186 -1.83 0.91 20.70
N LYS A 187 -0.84 1.70 20.28
CA LYS A 187 -0.82 2.31 18.94
C LYS A 187 -0.84 1.26 17.83
N ARG A 188 -0.10 0.17 18.01
CA ARG A 188 -0.09 -0.97 17.08
C ARG A 188 -1.42 -1.72 17.04
N GLN A 189 -2.10 -1.88 18.18
CA GLN A 189 -3.47 -2.43 18.23
C GLN A 189 -4.46 -1.53 17.49
N ILE A 190 -4.37 -0.21 17.66
CA ILE A 190 -5.20 0.77 16.93
C ILE A 190 -4.96 0.68 15.42
N GLU A 191 -3.72 0.52 14.98
CA GLU A 191 -3.37 0.32 13.56
C GLU A 191 -3.98 -0.97 13.00
N ILE A 192 -3.88 -2.09 13.72
CA ILE A 192 -4.51 -3.37 13.36
C ILE A 192 -6.04 -3.22 13.25
N CYS A 193 -6.70 -2.63 14.24
CA CYS A 193 -8.16 -2.44 14.20
C CYS A 193 -8.62 -1.47 13.09
N GLN A 194 -7.76 -0.53 12.66
CA GLN A 194 -8.03 0.30 11.48
C GLN A 194 -7.91 -0.51 10.18
N GLU A 195 -6.95 -1.42 10.05
CA GLU A 195 -6.84 -2.32 8.90
C GLU A 195 -7.99 -3.35 8.86
N GLU A 196 -8.40 -3.89 10.01
CA GLU A 196 -9.55 -4.79 10.14
C GLU A 196 -10.86 -4.09 9.74
N ASN A 197 -11.13 -2.89 10.25
CA ASN A 197 -12.30 -2.10 9.82
C ASN A 197 -12.28 -1.81 8.32
N LYS A 198 -11.13 -1.45 7.75
CA LYS A 198 -10.95 -1.22 6.31
C LYS A 198 -11.11 -2.49 5.45
N LEU A 199 -10.97 -3.68 6.04
CA LEU A 199 -11.28 -4.96 5.41
C LEU A 199 -12.77 -5.31 5.54
N LEU A 200 -13.38 -5.05 6.70
CA LEU A 200 -14.81 -5.18 6.92
C LEU A 200 -15.61 -4.26 6.00
N GLU A 201 -15.24 -2.98 5.87
CA GLU A 201 -15.85 -2.01 4.94
C GLU A 201 -15.88 -2.53 3.49
N LYS A 202 -14.78 -3.14 3.02
CA LYS A 202 -14.72 -3.77 1.68
C LYS A 202 -15.68 -4.94 1.57
N SER A 203 -15.75 -5.81 2.59
CA SER A 203 -16.68 -6.95 2.62
C SER A 203 -18.14 -6.49 2.65
N HIS A 204 -18.47 -5.47 3.44
CA HIS A 204 -19.80 -4.87 3.49
C HIS A 204 -20.16 -4.21 2.14
N ARG A 205 -19.24 -3.46 1.52
CA ARG A 205 -19.44 -2.88 0.19
C ARG A 205 -19.68 -3.95 -0.89
N GLN A 206 -18.95 -5.06 -0.84
CA GLN A 206 -19.19 -6.19 -1.75
C GLN A 206 -20.59 -6.80 -1.52
N LYS A 207 -20.97 -7.07 -0.27
CA LYS A 207 -22.29 -7.61 0.09
C LYS A 207 -23.43 -6.69 -0.33
N ILE A 208 -23.25 -5.36 -0.25
CA ILE A 208 -24.22 -4.39 -0.77
C ILE A 208 -24.37 -4.55 -2.29
N VAL A 209 -23.28 -4.64 -3.05
CA VAL A 209 -23.33 -4.87 -4.51
C VAL A 209 -23.94 -6.24 -4.89
N GLU A 210 -23.78 -7.25 -4.04
CA GLU A 210 -24.44 -8.56 -4.21
C GLU A 210 -25.95 -8.48 -3.92
N VAL A 211 -26.37 -7.74 -2.89
CA VAL A 211 -27.78 -7.45 -2.60
C VAL A 211 -28.42 -6.61 -3.70
N GLU A 212 -27.73 -5.58 -4.21
CA GLU A 212 -28.20 -4.74 -5.33
C GLU A 212 -28.50 -5.58 -6.59
N LYS A 213 -27.61 -6.53 -6.93
CA LYS A 213 -27.84 -7.48 -8.04
C LYS A 213 -29.03 -8.40 -7.77
N LEU A 214 -29.17 -8.92 -6.55
CA LEU A 214 -30.32 -9.76 -6.20
C LEU A 214 -31.62 -8.96 -6.31
N SER A 215 -31.66 -7.71 -5.84
CA SER A 215 -32.80 -6.80 -6.00
C SER A 215 -33.13 -6.54 -7.47
N GLN A 216 -32.13 -6.38 -8.35
CA GLN A 216 -32.34 -6.28 -9.79
C GLN A 216 -33.00 -7.54 -10.36
N THR A 217 -32.47 -8.74 -10.04
CA THR A 217 -33.06 -10.00 -10.52
C THR A 217 -34.47 -10.26 -9.97
N ILE A 218 -34.78 -9.78 -8.75
CA ILE A 218 -36.14 -9.84 -8.21
C ILE A 218 -37.08 -8.94 -9.03
N HIS A 219 -36.64 -7.72 -9.37
CA HIS A 219 -37.44 -6.80 -10.17
C HIS A 219 -37.69 -7.31 -11.61
N GLU A 220 -36.68 -7.89 -12.25
CA GLU A 220 -36.83 -8.58 -13.55
C GLU A 220 -37.85 -9.73 -13.47
N LEU A 221 -37.84 -10.51 -12.38
CA LEU A 221 -38.82 -11.57 -12.13
C LEU A 221 -40.23 -11.02 -11.85
N GLU A 222 -40.36 -9.86 -11.18
CA GLU A 222 -41.64 -9.17 -10.99
C GLU A 222 -42.24 -8.72 -12.33
N GLU A 223 -41.45 -8.13 -13.23
CA GLU A 223 -41.90 -7.75 -14.58
C GLU A 223 -42.30 -8.98 -15.42
N LEU A 224 -41.55 -10.09 -15.31
CA LEU A 224 -41.90 -11.37 -15.94
C LEU A 224 -43.20 -11.97 -15.37
N ILE A 225 -43.46 -11.83 -14.07
CA ILE A 225 -44.71 -12.27 -13.43
C ILE A 225 -45.88 -11.37 -13.88
N LEU A 226 -45.71 -10.06 -13.96
CA LEU A 226 -46.74 -9.11 -14.41
C LEU A 226 -47.13 -9.34 -15.87
N SER A 227 -46.13 -9.49 -16.75
CA SER A 227 -46.36 -9.78 -18.18
C SER A 227 -46.94 -11.19 -18.41
N SER A 228 -46.50 -12.20 -17.65
CA SER A 228 -47.13 -13.52 -17.61
C SER A 228 -48.60 -13.45 -17.14
N GLY A 229 -48.88 -12.64 -16.12
CA GLY A 229 -50.23 -12.37 -15.62
C GLY A 229 -51.14 -11.72 -16.68
N ALA A 230 -50.62 -10.75 -17.43
CA ALA A 230 -51.32 -10.14 -18.56
C ALA A 230 -51.64 -11.17 -19.66
N ASN A 231 -50.66 -11.99 -20.05
CA ASN A 231 -50.88 -13.08 -21.01
C ASN A 231 -51.92 -14.11 -20.51
N ALA A 232 -51.89 -14.45 -19.23
CA ALA A 232 -52.87 -15.34 -18.61
C ALA A 232 -54.29 -14.73 -18.56
N ASN A 233 -54.42 -13.40 -18.47
CA ASN A 233 -55.71 -12.72 -18.61
C ASN A 233 -56.24 -12.87 -20.04
N VAL A 234 -55.42 -12.56 -21.06
CA VAL A 234 -55.77 -12.72 -22.48
C VAL A 234 -56.19 -14.15 -22.82
N VAL A 235 -55.50 -15.17 -22.29
CA VAL A 235 -55.88 -16.58 -22.46
C VAL A 235 -57.24 -16.88 -21.80
N ARG A 236 -57.55 -16.28 -20.64
CA ARG A 236 -58.87 -16.41 -19.99
C ARG A 236 -59.98 -15.71 -20.78
N ASP A 237 -59.70 -14.57 -21.39
CA ASP A 237 -60.64 -13.86 -22.26
C ASP A 237 -60.95 -14.65 -23.54
N TYR A 238 -59.93 -15.18 -24.24
CA TYR A 238 -60.16 -16.08 -25.38
C TYR A 238 -60.94 -17.35 -24.98
N LYS A 239 -60.65 -17.93 -23.81
CA LYS A 239 -61.41 -19.09 -23.29
C LYS A 239 -62.89 -18.75 -23.03
N ARG A 240 -63.19 -17.52 -22.57
CA ARG A 240 -64.57 -17.04 -22.44
C ARG A 240 -65.23 -16.92 -23.82
N GLN A 241 -64.60 -16.24 -24.77
CA GLN A 241 -65.11 -16.10 -26.15
C GLN A 241 -65.38 -17.45 -26.83
N ILE A 242 -64.47 -18.42 -26.67
CA ILE A 242 -64.66 -19.79 -27.19
C ILE A 242 -65.87 -20.47 -26.54
N SER A 243 -66.12 -20.23 -25.25
CA SER A 243 -67.27 -20.79 -24.53
C SER A 243 -68.60 -20.15 -24.97
N GLU A 244 -68.61 -18.83 -25.20
CA GLU A 244 -69.73 -18.05 -25.74
C GLU A 244 -70.08 -18.55 -27.16
N LEU A 245 -69.11 -18.57 -28.07
CA LEU A 245 -69.23 -19.12 -29.43
C LEU A 245 -69.67 -20.59 -29.44
N GLN A 246 -69.30 -21.38 -28.43
CA GLN A 246 -69.74 -22.77 -28.34
C GLN A 246 -71.21 -22.91 -27.93
N GLU A 247 -71.76 -22.02 -27.10
CA GLU A 247 -73.20 -22.02 -26.82
C GLU A 247 -74.01 -21.41 -27.98
N GLU A 248 -73.51 -20.38 -28.65
CA GLU A 248 -74.08 -19.87 -29.91
C GLU A 248 -74.13 -20.98 -30.98
N LYS A 249 -73.04 -21.76 -31.12
CA LYS A 249 -73.05 -22.95 -31.97
C LYS A 249 -74.14 -23.93 -31.54
N ARG A 250 -74.31 -24.22 -30.24
CA ARG A 250 -75.38 -25.12 -29.78
C ARG A 250 -76.78 -24.54 -30.03
N THR A 251 -77.03 -23.23 -29.93
CA THR A 251 -78.33 -22.64 -30.26
C THR A 251 -78.60 -22.74 -31.77
N LEU A 252 -77.63 -22.40 -32.60
CA LEU A 252 -77.71 -22.53 -34.06
C LEU A 252 -77.87 -23.98 -34.52
N GLU A 253 -77.24 -24.96 -33.86
CA GLU A 253 -77.44 -26.39 -34.13
C GLU A 253 -78.87 -26.85 -33.79
N ARG A 254 -79.41 -26.40 -32.64
CA ARG A 254 -80.82 -26.66 -32.27
C ARG A 254 -81.78 -26.02 -33.26
N GLU A 255 -81.49 -24.81 -33.75
CA GLU A 255 -82.32 -24.10 -34.73
C GLU A 255 -82.25 -24.71 -36.12
N LEU A 256 -81.07 -25.08 -36.59
CA LEU A 256 -80.88 -25.84 -37.82
C LEU A 256 -81.64 -27.18 -37.76
N ALA A 257 -81.70 -27.84 -36.61
CA ALA A 257 -82.52 -29.03 -36.42
C ALA A 257 -84.03 -28.74 -36.53
N ARG A 258 -84.53 -27.66 -35.90
CA ARG A 258 -85.93 -27.20 -36.06
C ARG A 258 -86.26 -26.91 -37.54
N VAL A 259 -85.38 -26.17 -38.23
CA VAL A 259 -85.54 -25.78 -39.64
C VAL A 259 -85.52 -27.00 -40.56
N LYS A 260 -84.63 -27.99 -40.32
CA LYS A 260 -84.64 -29.26 -41.05
C LYS A 260 -85.95 -30.03 -40.85
N VAL A 261 -86.49 -30.07 -39.63
CA VAL A 261 -87.79 -30.70 -39.36
C VAL A 261 -88.94 -29.97 -40.06
N SER A 262 -88.97 -28.63 -40.06
CA SER A 262 -90.01 -27.89 -40.80
C SER A 262 -89.87 -28.02 -42.31
N ALA A 263 -88.64 -28.02 -42.84
CA ALA A 263 -88.39 -28.22 -44.27
C ALA A 263 -88.81 -29.63 -44.72
N ASN A 264 -88.50 -30.67 -43.95
CA ASN A 264 -88.95 -32.04 -44.22
C ASN A 264 -90.49 -32.16 -44.18
N ARG A 265 -91.16 -31.46 -43.24
CA ARG A 265 -92.64 -31.39 -43.22
C ARG A 265 -93.20 -30.73 -44.47
N ILE A 266 -92.67 -29.57 -44.87
CA ILE A 266 -93.08 -28.86 -46.11
C ILE A 266 -92.84 -29.74 -47.35
N ALA A 267 -91.68 -30.39 -47.44
CA ALA A 267 -91.37 -31.30 -48.54
C ALA A 267 -92.32 -32.52 -48.58
N THR A 268 -92.78 -33.01 -47.43
CA THR A 268 -93.77 -34.10 -47.35
C THR A 268 -95.17 -33.63 -47.75
N VAL A 269 -95.57 -32.41 -47.35
CA VAL A 269 -96.83 -31.79 -47.80
C VAL A 269 -96.82 -31.60 -49.32
N ALA A 270 -95.77 -30.98 -49.87
CA ALA A 270 -95.62 -30.80 -51.32
C ALA A 270 -95.59 -32.13 -52.08
N ALA A 271 -94.92 -33.17 -51.54
CA ALA A 271 -94.91 -34.50 -52.16
C ALA A 271 -96.29 -35.20 -52.14
N ASN A 272 -97.16 -34.85 -51.18
CA ASN A 272 -98.56 -35.32 -51.16
C ASN A 272 -99.44 -34.51 -52.12
N GLU A 273 -99.29 -33.19 -52.17
CA GLU A 273 -99.98 -32.33 -53.15
C GLU A 273 -99.70 -32.81 -54.59
N TRP A 274 -98.42 -33.09 -54.91
CA TRP A 274 -98.00 -33.68 -56.20
C TRP A 274 -98.53 -35.09 -56.47
N LYS A 275 -99.09 -35.78 -55.47
CA LYS A 275 -99.66 -37.12 -55.59
C LYS A 275 -101.18 -37.09 -55.79
N ASP A 276 -101.86 -36.07 -55.27
CA ASP A 276 -103.30 -35.88 -55.43
C ASP A 276 -103.65 -35.18 -56.75
N GLU A 277 -102.73 -34.43 -57.37
CA GLU A 277 -102.92 -33.83 -58.71
C GLU A 277 -102.84 -34.84 -59.90
N ASN A 278 -103.30 -36.07 -59.69
CA ASN A 278 -103.31 -37.15 -60.70
C ASN A 278 -104.16 -36.84 -61.95
N ASP A 279 -105.07 -35.86 -61.92
CA ASP A 279 -105.88 -35.47 -63.10
C ASP A 279 -105.14 -34.53 -64.09
N LYS A 280 -103.87 -34.19 -63.83
CA LYS A 280 -103.03 -33.36 -64.74
C LYS A 280 -102.12 -34.18 -65.65
N VAL A 281 -102.48 -35.43 -66.00
CA VAL A 281 -101.72 -36.25 -66.95
C VAL A 281 -101.83 -35.67 -68.37
N MET A 282 -100.82 -34.90 -68.77
CA MET A 282 -100.71 -34.38 -70.13
C MET A 282 -100.77 -35.54 -71.14
N PRO A 283 -101.71 -35.53 -72.12
CA PRO A 283 -101.88 -36.60 -73.10
C PRO A 283 -100.57 -37.02 -73.76
N VAL A 284 -100.32 -38.34 -73.85
CA VAL A 284 -99.01 -38.90 -74.26
C VAL A 284 -98.51 -38.35 -75.62
N ARG A 285 -99.40 -37.97 -76.54
CA ARG A 285 -99.02 -37.29 -77.79
C ARG A 285 -98.45 -35.88 -77.56
N GLN A 286 -99.07 -35.08 -76.69
CA GLN A 286 -98.55 -33.78 -76.29
C GLN A 286 -97.23 -33.94 -75.54
N TRP A 287 -97.13 -34.90 -74.60
CA TRP A 287 -95.89 -35.14 -73.86
C TRP A 287 -94.74 -35.60 -74.76
N LEU A 288 -95.00 -36.44 -75.77
CA LEU A 288 -93.99 -36.82 -76.76
C LEU A 288 -93.57 -35.66 -77.65
N GLU A 289 -94.49 -34.79 -78.06
CA GLU A 289 -94.17 -33.62 -78.88
C GLU A 289 -93.45 -32.53 -78.08
N GLU A 290 -93.89 -32.22 -76.85
CA GLU A 290 -93.15 -31.35 -75.93
C GLU A 290 -91.78 -31.92 -75.59
N ARG A 291 -91.64 -33.23 -75.38
CA ARG A 291 -90.34 -33.89 -75.21
C ARG A 291 -89.47 -33.78 -76.46
N ARG A 292 -90.04 -33.84 -77.66
CA ARG A 292 -89.35 -33.64 -78.94
C ARG A 292 -88.88 -32.19 -79.09
N ILE A 293 -89.75 -31.22 -78.78
CA ILE A 293 -89.45 -29.79 -78.77
C ILE A 293 -88.36 -29.49 -77.73
N MET A 294 -88.49 -29.95 -76.49
CA MET A 294 -87.51 -29.75 -75.41
C MET A 294 -86.16 -30.42 -75.72
N GLN A 295 -86.13 -31.56 -76.41
CA GLN A 295 -84.87 -32.15 -76.90
C GLN A 295 -84.24 -31.32 -78.02
N ALA A 296 -85.03 -30.81 -78.97
CA ALA A 296 -84.55 -29.93 -80.03
C ALA A 296 -84.07 -28.57 -79.49
N GLU A 297 -84.78 -27.99 -78.52
CA GLU A 297 -84.39 -26.77 -77.82
C GLU A 297 -83.15 -26.97 -76.97
N MET A 298 -83.05 -28.06 -76.20
CA MET A 298 -81.83 -28.43 -75.48
C MET A 298 -80.64 -28.60 -76.43
N GLN A 299 -80.84 -29.19 -77.61
CA GLN A 299 -79.78 -29.33 -78.62
C GLN A 299 -79.39 -27.97 -79.21
N ARG A 300 -80.36 -27.11 -79.56
CA ARG A 300 -80.13 -25.73 -79.98
C ARG A 300 -79.42 -24.89 -78.91
N LEU A 301 -79.72 -25.12 -77.63
CA LEU A 301 -79.06 -24.48 -76.49
C LEU A 301 -77.63 -25.01 -76.28
N LYS A 302 -77.37 -26.30 -76.47
CA LYS A 302 -76.00 -26.87 -76.50
C LYS A 302 -75.18 -26.30 -77.65
N GLU A 303 -75.76 -26.14 -78.84
CA GLU A 303 -75.11 -25.51 -79.99
C GLU A 303 -74.85 -24.02 -79.74
N LYS A 304 -75.83 -23.30 -79.18
CA LYS A 304 -75.66 -21.89 -78.80
C LYS A 304 -74.62 -21.70 -77.69
N LEU A 305 -74.55 -22.61 -76.72
CA LEU A 305 -73.50 -22.66 -75.70
C LEU A 305 -72.13 -22.93 -76.33
N ALA A 306 -72.03 -23.92 -77.22
CA ALA A 306 -70.78 -24.21 -77.92
C ALA A 306 -70.34 -23.08 -78.87
N ILE A 307 -71.26 -22.29 -79.42
CA ILE A 307 -70.94 -21.03 -80.12
C ILE A 307 -70.43 -20.00 -79.10
N SER A 308 -71.16 -19.77 -78.01
CA SER A 308 -70.78 -18.82 -76.95
C SER A 308 -69.42 -19.14 -76.31
N GLU A 309 -69.08 -20.42 -76.15
CA GLU A 309 -67.76 -20.86 -75.69
C GLU A 309 -66.66 -20.56 -76.70
N ARG A 310 -66.90 -20.78 -78.00
CA ARG A 310 -65.94 -20.43 -79.06
C ARG A 310 -65.73 -18.92 -79.10
N THR A 311 -66.81 -18.13 -78.98
CA THR A 311 -66.74 -16.67 -78.87
C THR A 311 -65.95 -16.23 -77.63
N ALA A 312 -66.27 -16.75 -76.45
CA ALA A 312 -65.55 -16.42 -75.22
C ALA A 312 -64.06 -16.85 -75.25
N LYS A 313 -63.73 -17.97 -75.89
CA LYS A 313 -62.35 -18.40 -76.13
C LYS A 313 -61.63 -17.46 -77.10
N ALA A 314 -62.29 -17.00 -78.16
CA ALA A 314 -61.75 -15.99 -79.08
C ALA A 314 -61.59 -14.61 -78.43
N GLU A 315 -62.54 -14.18 -77.60
CA GLU A 315 -62.46 -12.96 -76.79
C GLU A 315 -61.33 -13.03 -75.76
N SER A 316 -61.12 -14.19 -75.11
CA SER A 316 -59.96 -14.37 -74.23
C SER A 316 -58.65 -14.28 -75.01
N GLN A 317 -58.53 -14.95 -76.16
CA GLN A 317 -57.35 -14.83 -77.01
C GLN A 317 -57.12 -13.40 -77.53
N LEU A 318 -58.18 -12.64 -77.81
CA LEU A 318 -58.09 -11.22 -78.18
C LEU A 318 -57.65 -10.38 -76.98
N LYS A 319 -58.22 -10.62 -75.79
CA LYS A 319 -57.85 -9.98 -74.52
C LYS A 319 -56.38 -10.23 -74.17
N ASP A 320 -55.89 -11.44 -74.36
CA ASP A 320 -54.48 -11.79 -74.12
C ASP A 320 -53.55 -11.17 -75.18
N LYS A 321 -53.95 -11.11 -76.46
CA LYS A 321 -53.23 -10.34 -77.50
C LYS A 321 -53.19 -8.84 -77.20
N LEU A 322 -54.28 -8.26 -76.71
CA LEU A 322 -54.35 -6.86 -76.29
C LEU A 322 -53.53 -6.60 -75.02
N LYS A 323 -53.55 -7.52 -74.05
CA LYS A 323 -52.73 -7.48 -72.82
C LYS A 323 -51.24 -7.61 -73.12
N LEU A 324 -50.85 -8.42 -74.11
CA LEU A 324 -49.48 -8.48 -74.63
C LEU A 324 -49.09 -7.16 -75.30
N ARG A 325 -49.93 -6.60 -76.18
CA ARG A 325 -49.68 -5.28 -76.78
C ARG A 325 -49.56 -4.17 -75.73
N LEU A 326 -50.40 -4.17 -74.70
CA LEU A 326 -50.31 -3.24 -73.58
C LEU A 326 -48.99 -3.43 -72.81
N LYS A 327 -48.58 -4.66 -72.50
CA LYS A 327 -47.26 -4.93 -71.91
C LYS A 327 -46.12 -4.41 -72.77
N THR A 328 -46.11 -4.68 -74.07
CA THR A 328 -45.06 -4.18 -74.97
C THR A 328 -45.04 -2.64 -75.05
N LEU A 329 -46.20 -1.98 -74.97
CA LEU A 329 -46.28 -0.51 -74.88
C LEU A 329 -45.81 0.00 -73.51
N GLU A 330 -46.15 -0.66 -72.41
CA GLU A 330 -45.62 -0.35 -71.07
C GLU A 330 -44.12 -0.56 -70.98
N GLU A 331 -43.59 -1.62 -71.59
CA GLU A 331 -42.17 -1.97 -71.63
C GLU A 331 -41.39 -0.97 -72.49
N GLY A 332 -41.92 -0.59 -73.65
CA GLY A 332 -41.37 0.52 -74.45
C GLY A 332 -41.41 1.86 -73.70
N LEU A 333 -42.52 2.19 -73.04
CA LEU A 333 -42.64 3.41 -72.23
C LEU A 333 -41.67 3.41 -71.03
N LYS A 334 -41.43 2.25 -70.39
CA LYS A 334 -40.41 2.07 -69.35
C LYS A 334 -38.98 2.22 -69.92
N GLN A 335 -38.72 1.74 -71.13
CA GLN A 335 -37.44 1.92 -71.82
C GLN A 335 -37.15 3.39 -72.19
N PHE A 336 -38.18 4.23 -72.39
CA PHE A 336 -38.03 5.68 -72.53
C PHE A 336 -37.96 6.46 -71.19
N SER A 337 -38.11 5.79 -70.04
CA SER A 337 -38.32 6.45 -68.73
C SER A 337 -37.17 6.26 -67.71
N MET A 338 -36.08 5.58 -68.10
CA MET A 338 -34.97 5.22 -67.19
C MET A 338 -33.58 5.60 -67.73
N SER A 339 -33.41 6.84 -68.21
CA SER A 339 -32.09 7.35 -68.65
C SER A 339 -31.85 8.86 -68.48
N SER A 340 -32.15 9.44 -67.31
CA SER A 340 -31.37 10.56 -66.77
C SER A 340 -31.64 10.81 -65.28
N ASN A 341 -30.58 10.92 -64.49
CA ASN A 341 -30.67 11.36 -63.09
C ASN A 341 -30.62 12.90 -62.99
N ALA A 342 -31.26 13.39 -61.92
CA ALA A 342 -31.24 14.74 -61.36
C ALA A 342 -30.26 15.77 -61.94
N PHE A 343 -30.79 16.92 -62.36
CA PHE A 343 -30.50 18.20 -61.68
C PHE A 343 -31.65 19.21 -61.86
N SER A 344 -31.55 20.37 -61.21
CA SER A 344 -32.62 21.37 -61.06
C SER A 344 -32.69 22.41 -62.18
N GLY A 345 -33.91 22.90 -62.48
CA GLY A 345 -34.14 24.02 -63.41
C GLY A 345 -35.62 24.41 -63.55
N THR A 346 -35.97 25.60 -63.08
CA THR A 346 -37.24 26.31 -63.37
C THR A 346 -37.00 27.29 -64.57
N PRO A 347 -37.98 28.04 -65.14
CA PRO A 347 -39.37 28.27 -64.73
C PRO A 347 -40.42 28.32 -65.88
N LYS A 348 -41.64 28.81 -65.56
CA LYS A 348 -42.75 29.26 -66.44
C LYS A 348 -43.54 28.14 -67.15
N ALA A 349 -44.87 28.03 -67.14
CA ALA A 349 -46.02 28.95 -67.02
C ALA A 349 -46.65 29.39 -68.37
N ASP A 350 -47.70 28.69 -68.78
CA ASP A 350 -48.96 29.20 -69.37
C ASP A 350 -49.99 28.04 -69.45
N LYS A 351 -51.30 28.23 -69.20
CA LYS A 351 -52.39 28.75 -70.06
C LYS A 351 -52.52 27.99 -71.41
N SER A 352 -53.70 27.58 -71.89
CA SER A 352 -55.07 27.58 -71.32
C SER A 352 -56.08 26.80 -72.18
N ASN A 353 -57.19 26.37 -71.57
CA ASN A 353 -58.57 26.25 -72.09
C ASN A 353 -58.87 26.21 -73.62
N ILE A 354 -59.39 25.07 -74.11
CA ILE A 354 -60.57 24.91 -75.01
C ILE A 354 -61.13 23.48 -74.73
N LEU A 355 -62.37 23.14 -74.33
CA LEU A 355 -63.66 23.82 -74.05
C LEU A 355 -64.71 23.83 -75.20
N SER A 356 -65.89 23.24 -74.95
CA SER A 356 -67.08 23.06 -75.84
C SER A 356 -66.93 22.01 -76.96
N PHE A 357 -67.95 21.28 -77.45
CA PHE A 357 -69.41 21.21 -77.20
C PHE A 357 -69.81 19.78 -76.75
N VAL A 358 -70.89 19.42 -76.04
CA VAL A 358 -72.25 19.98 -75.78
C VAL A 358 -73.28 19.82 -76.92
N THR A 359 -73.96 18.66 -76.96
CA THR A 359 -75.41 18.38 -77.27
C THR A 359 -75.57 16.84 -77.32
N ASN A 360 -76.43 16.10 -76.59
CA ASN A 360 -77.79 16.25 -76.00
C ASN A 360 -78.98 16.00 -76.95
N SER A 361 -80.10 15.53 -76.36
CA SER A 361 -81.25 14.82 -76.97
C SER A 361 -80.92 13.37 -77.41
N ASP A 362 -81.80 12.36 -77.27
CA ASP A 362 -83.12 12.26 -76.60
C ASP A 362 -83.37 10.80 -76.16
N GLY A 363 -84.24 10.43 -75.21
CA GLY A 363 -85.13 11.20 -74.34
C GLY A 363 -86.08 10.30 -73.51
N LEU A 364 -86.92 10.93 -72.66
CA LEU A 364 -88.09 10.35 -71.94
C LEU A 364 -87.78 9.33 -70.79
N ARG A 365 -88.59 9.17 -69.73
CA ARG A 365 -89.98 9.59 -69.45
C ARG A 365 -90.32 9.66 -67.93
N ASN A 366 -91.13 10.64 -67.49
CA ASN A 366 -92.00 10.65 -66.26
C ASN A 366 -91.35 10.63 -64.84
N ARG A 367 -91.92 11.23 -63.76
CA ARG A 367 -93.07 12.17 -63.59
C ARG A 367 -93.01 12.95 -62.24
N SER A 368 -93.59 14.16 -62.23
CA SER A 368 -94.41 14.80 -61.15
C SER A 368 -93.86 15.22 -59.76
N THR A 369 -93.84 16.56 -59.52
CA THR A 369 -94.45 17.37 -58.40
C THR A 369 -94.71 16.71 -57.03
N SER A 370 -94.39 17.34 -55.87
CA SER A 370 -94.79 18.72 -55.49
C SER A 370 -93.77 19.56 -54.66
N GLN A 371 -94.23 20.70 -54.10
CA GLN A 371 -93.49 21.90 -53.66
C GLN A 371 -94.27 22.62 -52.51
N PRO A 372 -93.84 23.78 -51.92
CA PRO A 372 -92.48 24.35 -51.68
C PRO A 372 -92.33 25.13 -50.32
N ARG A 373 -91.20 25.89 -50.18
CA ARG A 373 -90.98 27.13 -49.34
C ARG A 373 -90.82 26.99 -47.80
N ALA A 374 -90.05 27.84 -47.10
CA ALA A 374 -88.97 28.78 -47.50
C ALA A 374 -88.12 29.33 -46.32
N SER A 375 -86.90 29.79 -46.65
CA SER A 375 -86.21 31.03 -46.18
C SER A 375 -86.07 31.43 -44.69
N THR A 376 -84.79 31.52 -44.25
CA THR A 376 -84.09 32.78 -43.87
C THR A 376 -84.53 33.61 -42.62
N ILE A 377 -83.58 33.75 -41.67
CA ILE A 377 -83.39 34.81 -40.63
C ILE A 377 -84.47 34.96 -39.53
N GLY A 378 -84.03 35.02 -38.25
CA GLY A 378 -84.86 35.41 -37.10
C GLY A 378 -84.10 35.49 -35.76
N SER A 379 -84.29 36.59 -35.02
CA SER A 379 -83.77 36.88 -33.66
C SER A 379 -84.54 36.10 -32.57
N ALA A 380 -83.91 35.43 -31.60
CA ALA A 380 -83.32 35.92 -30.33
C ALA A 380 -84.33 36.06 -29.15
N LEU A 381 -83.80 36.28 -27.91
CA LEU A 381 -84.50 36.41 -26.61
C LEU A 381 -85.02 35.06 -26.03
N PHE A 382 -84.86 34.67 -24.77
CA PHE A 382 -84.09 35.12 -23.58
C PHE A 382 -83.48 33.83 -22.92
N LYS A 383 -82.52 33.82 -21.97
CA LYS A 383 -82.28 34.69 -20.81
C LYS A 383 -80.80 34.61 -20.35
N LYS A 384 -80.30 35.69 -19.75
CA LYS A 384 -78.96 35.86 -19.12
C LYS A 384 -79.00 35.36 -17.63
N PRO A 385 -77.91 35.39 -16.79
CA PRO A 385 -76.71 36.24 -16.88
C PRO A 385 -75.32 35.67 -16.45
N ASN A 386 -74.25 36.35 -16.93
CA ASN A 386 -73.03 36.80 -16.19
C ASN A 386 -72.10 35.79 -15.45
N ILE A 387 -70.83 36.11 -15.10
CA ILE A 387 -70.02 37.34 -15.27
C ILE A 387 -68.53 36.99 -15.58
N LYS A 388 -67.69 37.99 -15.91
CA LYS A 388 -66.24 37.85 -16.13
C LYS A 388 -65.46 38.90 -15.33
N GLY A 389 -64.27 38.54 -14.83
CA GLY A 389 -63.35 39.42 -14.09
C GLY A 389 -63.47 39.28 -12.55
N ASN A 390 -62.54 39.84 -11.76
CA ASN A 390 -61.33 40.56 -12.14
C ASN A 390 -60.20 40.45 -11.07
N ILE A 391 -59.05 41.04 -11.41
CA ILE A 391 -57.75 41.14 -10.73
C ILE A 391 -57.75 41.89 -9.36
N ASP A 392 -56.71 41.60 -8.55
CA ASP A 392 -56.01 42.40 -7.50
C ASP A 392 -56.36 42.38 -5.97
N ASN A 393 -55.29 42.67 -5.19
CA ASN A 393 -55.24 43.26 -3.81
C ASN A 393 -55.45 42.34 -2.56
N ILE A 394 -54.78 42.51 -1.39
CA ILE A 394 -53.65 43.40 -0.96
C ILE A 394 -52.92 42.93 0.35
N ALA A 395 -51.63 43.32 0.48
CA ALA A 395 -50.77 43.52 1.68
C ALA A 395 -50.46 42.45 2.78
N GLY A 396 -49.21 42.51 3.27
CA GLY A 396 -48.69 41.92 4.53
C GLY A 396 -47.47 41.00 4.34
N ASN A 397 -46.30 41.19 4.99
CA ASN A 397 -45.81 42.27 5.87
C ASN A 397 -44.25 42.38 5.83
N LEU A 398 -43.61 43.20 6.67
CA LEU A 398 -42.24 43.73 6.52
C LEU A 398 -41.06 42.85 7.04
N ASN A 399 -40.00 42.73 6.23
CA ASN A 399 -38.56 43.12 6.43
C ASN A 399 -38.05 43.63 7.81
N PRO A 400 -36.71 43.74 8.10
CA PRO A 400 -35.48 43.21 7.43
C PRO A 400 -34.33 42.75 8.41
N SER A 401 -33.08 42.60 7.90
CA SER A 401 -31.77 42.80 8.62
C SER A 401 -31.27 41.72 9.63
N SER A 402 -29.97 41.58 9.98
CA SER A 402 -28.70 42.08 9.40
C SER A 402 -27.48 41.23 9.88
N ILE A 403 -26.42 41.25 9.05
CA ILE A 403 -25.01 40.84 9.27
C ILE A 403 -24.47 41.02 10.70
N THR A 404 -23.68 40.03 11.17
CA THR A 404 -22.47 40.26 12.00
C THR A 404 -21.26 39.53 11.41
N LYS A 405 -20.05 40.04 11.65
CA LYS A 405 -18.77 39.51 11.14
C LYS A 405 -17.87 39.08 12.32
N MET A 406 -17.07 38.04 12.12
CA MET A 406 -15.83 37.83 12.88
C MET A 406 -14.76 37.24 11.96
N LYS A 407 -13.49 37.62 12.14
CA LYS A 407 -12.41 37.38 11.15
C LYS A 407 -11.02 37.40 11.80
N TYR A 408 -10.49 36.23 12.13
CA TYR A 408 -9.05 35.92 12.26
C TYR A 408 -8.89 34.39 12.08
N GLY A 409 -7.88 33.85 11.38
CA GLY A 409 -6.85 34.50 10.57
C GLY A 409 -5.90 33.46 9.95
N SER A 410 -5.03 33.90 9.03
CA SER A 410 -3.85 33.22 8.48
C SER A 410 -3.97 31.76 7.97
N THR A 411 -3.98 31.60 6.64
CA THR A 411 -3.37 30.42 5.98
C THR A 411 -2.34 30.92 4.97
N GLU A 412 -1.07 30.64 5.25
CA GLU A 412 0.07 31.04 4.44
C GLU A 412 0.33 30.00 3.34
N ASN A 413 0.16 30.38 2.07
CA ASN A 413 0.34 29.48 0.93
C ASN A 413 1.82 29.38 0.49
N VAL A 414 2.72 28.97 1.41
CA VAL A 414 4.17 28.89 1.17
C VAL A 414 4.70 27.47 1.36
N LEU A 415 5.77 27.14 0.62
CA LEU A 415 6.36 25.81 0.52
C LEU A 415 6.82 25.24 1.87
N LYS A 416 6.45 23.98 2.15
CA LYS A 416 7.21 23.04 2.99
C LYS A 416 6.84 21.58 2.68
N LYS A 417 7.43 21.03 1.61
CA LYS A 417 7.64 19.57 1.52
C LYS A 417 8.82 19.19 2.43
N GLY A 418 8.84 17.93 2.88
CA GLY A 418 9.69 17.49 3.99
C GLY A 418 11.20 17.63 3.76
N ILE A 419 11.89 18.00 4.84
CA ILE A 419 13.32 17.70 5.08
C ILE A 419 13.42 16.21 5.48
N TRP A 420 14.64 15.66 5.59
CA TRP A 420 14.95 14.22 5.79
C TRP A 420 14.69 13.40 4.52
N ALA A 421 15.62 13.30 3.55
CA ALA A 421 17.05 12.96 3.63
C ALA A 421 17.31 11.48 4.02
N SER A 422 17.02 10.56 3.09
CA SER A 422 17.46 9.16 3.19
C SER A 422 18.90 9.04 2.68
N ARG A 423 19.84 8.99 3.62
CA ARG A 423 21.28 8.75 3.37
C ARG A 423 21.60 7.32 3.79
N ASN A 424 21.62 6.38 2.84
CA ASN A 424 22.21 5.07 3.08
C ASN A 424 23.45 4.88 2.20
N LYS A 425 24.64 5.01 2.80
CA LYS A 425 25.90 4.58 2.18
C LYS A 425 26.12 3.13 2.54
N PHE A 426 26.20 2.26 1.55
CA PHE A 426 27.00 1.04 1.70
C PHE A 426 28.45 1.44 1.96
N SER A 427 29.07 0.87 2.97
CA SER A 427 30.53 0.83 3.17
C SER A 427 30.87 -0.43 3.96
N ASP A 428 32.03 -0.99 3.64
CA ASP A 428 32.40 -2.38 3.87
C ASP A 428 33.03 -2.64 5.26
N GLY A 429 33.04 -3.91 5.67
CA GLY A 429 34.15 -4.56 6.39
C GLY A 429 34.52 -4.14 7.82
N GLY A 430 34.28 -5.06 8.76
CA GLY A 430 35.34 -5.50 9.70
C GLY A 430 35.55 -4.75 11.04
N GLU A 431 35.56 -5.55 12.11
CA GLU A 431 36.36 -5.49 13.37
C GLU A 431 37.09 -4.17 13.75
N LYS A 432 37.11 -3.70 15.00
CA LYS A 432 36.65 -4.19 16.33
C LYS A 432 36.52 -2.94 17.27
N GLU A 433 36.18 -2.96 18.56
CA GLU A 433 36.16 -4.03 19.58
C GLU A 433 34.99 -3.85 20.59
N ASN A 434 35.24 -3.98 21.90
CA ASN A 434 34.29 -4.00 23.03
C ASN A 434 33.89 -2.62 23.60
N GLU A 435 32.59 -2.39 23.86
CA GLU A 435 32.00 -2.37 25.22
C GLU A 435 30.46 -2.57 25.15
N MET A 436 29.81 -2.80 26.29
CA MET A 436 28.52 -3.48 26.43
C MET A 436 27.36 -2.55 26.81
N GLN A 437 26.26 -2.60 26.06
CA GLN A 437 24.94 -2.23 26.60
C GLN A 437 23.81 -3.05 25.98
N VAL A 438 22.93 -3.59 26.82
CA VAL A 438 21.85 -4.50 26.45
C VAL A 438 20.53 -3.74 26.39
N LYS A 439 19.77 -3.86 25.29
CA LYS A 439 18.32 -3.71 25.31
C LYS A 439 17.64 -4.91 24.63
N THR A 440 16.86 -5.62 25.42
CA THR A 440 16.11 -6.83 25.04
C THR A 440 14.89 -6.46 24.20
N GLY A 441 14.55 -7.28 23.21
CA GLY A 441 13.42 -7.04 22.30
C GLY A 441 12.92 -8.30 21.60
N MET A 442 12.82 -9.43 22.32
CA MET A 442 12.29 -10.68 21.77
C MET A 442 10.76 -10.61 21.64
N ASN A 443 10.24 -10.84 20.44
CA ASN A 443 8.80 -11.05 20.22
C ASN A 443 8.57 -12.09 19.10
N LEU A 444 9.01 -13.32 19.36
CA LEU A 444 8.77 -14.49 18.51
C LEU A 444 7.44 -15.14 18.91
N LYS A 445 6.48 -15.25 17.98
CA LYS A 445 5.19 -15.89 18.28
C LYS A 445 5.35 -17.36 18.64
N LYS A 446 4.68 -17.74 19.73
CA LYS A 446 4.60 -19.09 20.28
C LYS A 446 3.75 -19.99 19.38
N CYS A 447 4.24 -21.19 19.07
CA CYS A 447 3.45 -22.31 18.57
C CYS A 447 3.78 -23.53 19.44
N ASP A 448 2.94 -23.85 20.41
CA ASP A 448 3.08 -25.07 21.20
C ASP A 448 2.64 -26.28 20.37
N GLY A 449 3.37 -27.39 20.50
CA GLY A 449 3.11 -28.64 19.79
C GLY A 449 3.70 -29.82 20.56
N GLU A 450 2.99 -30.27 21.60
CA GLU A 450 3.40 -31.44 22.36
C GLU A 450 3.43 -32.71 21.50
N ARG A 451 4.44 -33.58 21.69
CA ARG A 451 4.27 -34.93 22.30
C ARG A 451 5.42 -35.87 21.94
N GLY A 452 5.90 -36.64 22.93
CA GLY A 452 6.64 -37.90 22.70
C GLY A 452 8.16 -37.82 22.75
N SER A 453 8.75 -37.71 23.95
CA SER A 453 10.14 -38.16 24.16
C SER A 453 10.16 -39.69 24.29
N GLY A 454 11.03 -40.37 23.53
CA GLY A 454 10.88 -41.80 23.19
C GLY A 454 12.16 -42.64 23.16
N ASN A 455 13.12 -42.34 24.04
CA ASN A 455 14.11 -43.26 24.63
C ASN A 455 14.80 -44.37 23.76
N VAL A 456 16.13 -44.21 23.57
CA VAL A 456 17.19 -45.24 23.79
C VAL A 456 17.76 -46.14 22.64
N LYS A 457 19.11 -46.15 22.60
CA LYS A 457 20.09 -47.22 22.23
C LYS A 457 20.48 -47.60 20.76
N THR A 458 21.69 -47.12 20.40
CA THR A 458 22.92 -47.89 20.00
C THR A 458 23.00 -48.76 18.73
N SER A 459 24.26 -48.95 18.28
CA SER A 459 24.75 -49.82 17.18
C SER A 459 24.51 -49.27 15.77
N SER A 460 25.46 -48.91 14.88
CA SER A 460 26.91 -49.20 14.64
C SER A 460 27.20 -50.25 13.55
N VAL A 461 28.10 -49.86 12.63
CA VAL A 461 28.74 -50.63 11.55
C VAL A 461 27.90 -50.88 10.28
N ASP A 462 28.61 -50.82 9.15
CA ASP A 462 28.16 -50.90 7.75
C ASP A 462 27.68 -52.30 7.31
N VAL A 463 26.95 -52.37 6.19
CA VAL A 463 27.41 -52.98 4.90
C VAL A 463 26.24 -53.09 3.90
N ASN A 464 26.49 -52.56 2.69
CA ASN A 464 25.91 -52.85 1.36
C ASN A 464 24.65 -53.73 1.14
N GLU A 465 23.72 -53.16 0.33
CA GLU A 465 23.32 -53.63 -1.01
C GLU A 465 22.04 -54.50 -1.22
N ASP A 466 21.36 -54.17 -2.32
CA ASP A 466 20.25 -54.82 -3.04
C ASP A 466 19.08 -55.53 -2.33
N SER A 467 17.87 -54.98 -2.53
CA SER A 467 16.80 -55.73 -3.23
C SER A 467 15.67 -54.84 -3.76
N LYS A 468 15.10 -55.26 -4.90
CA LYS A 468 14.16 -54.50 -5.73
C LYS A 468 12.72 -54.99 -5.54
N SER A 469 11.78 -54.11 -5.23
CA SER A 469 10.33 -54.35 -5.36
C SER A 469 9.70 -53.28 -6.27
N ASN A 470 8.53 -53.56 -6.84
CA ASN A 470 8.13 -52.98 -8.12
C ASN A 470 6.66 -52.51 -8.15
N SER A 471 6.37 -51.55 -9.04
CA SER A 471 5.03 -51.14 -9.49
C SER A 471 4.10 -50.47 -8.46
N CYS A 472 3.97 -49.15 -8.58
CA CYS A 472 2.69 -48.57 -8.98
C CYS A 472 2.95 -47.43 -9.98
N ASN A 473 2.04 -47.22 -10.93
CA ASN A 473 2.22 -46.27 -12.04
C ASN A 473 1.44 -44.96 -11.81
N ASP A 474 1.90 -43.94 -12.52
CA ASP A 474 1.16 -42.75 -12.95
C ASP A 474 0.48 -41.88 -11.87
N LEU A 475 1.14 -40.78 -11.56
CA LEU A 475 0.47 -39.49 -11.73
C LEU A 475 1.46 -38.49 -12.34
N GLY A 476 1.41 -38.34 -13.66
CA GLY A 476 2.25 -37.44 -14.46
C GLY A 476 2.01 -35.95 -14.25
N SER A 477 1.87 -35.47 -13.01
CA SER A 477 2.03 -34.05 -12.70
C SER A 477 3.52 -33.70 -12.80
N ASN A 478 3.95 -33.24 -13.98
CA ASN A 478 5.22 -32.54 -14.12
C ASN A 478 5.16 -31.28 -13.25
N ASP A 479 5.67 -31.37 -12.02
CA ASP A 479 5.90 -30.22 -11.13
C ASP A 479 7.10 -29.44 -11.65
N VAL A 480 6.89 -28.75 -12.78
CA VAL A 480 7.88 -27.85 -13.38
C VAL A 480 7.88 -26.56 -12.58
N VAL A 481 8.37 -26.65 -11.33
CA VAL A 481 8.73 -25.52 -10.48
C VAL A 481 9.47 -24.51 -11.35
N SER A 482 8.87 -23.35 -11.57
CA SER A 482 9.31 -22.41 -12.60
C SER A 482 10.81 -22.10 -12.46
N GLY A 483 11.53 -21.99 -13.59
CA GLY A 483 12.97 -21.69 -13.59
C GLY A 483 13.32 -20.47 -12.74
N PHE A 484 12.48 -19.43 -12.77
CA PHE A 484 12.58 -18.25 -11.91
C PHE A 484 12.56 -18.55 -10.39
N LEU A 485 11.79 -19.55 -9.94
CA LEU A 485 11.79 -19.98 -8.55
C LEU A 485 13.05 -20.80 -8.20
N TYR A 486 13.57 -21.60 -9.14
CA TYR A 486 14.90 -22.21 -9.00
C TYR A 486 16.01 -21.15 -8.95
N ASP A 487 16.04 -20.16 -9.84
CA ASP A 487 17.01 -19.06 -9.84
C ASP A 487 16.95 -18.27 -8.52
N LYS A 488 15.74 -17.98 -8.04
CA LYS A 488 15.52 -17.28 -6.76
C LYS A 488 15.99 -18.11 -5.58
N LEU A 489 15.68 -19.40 -5.55
CA LEU A 489 16.11 -20.33 -4.50
C LEU A 489 17.63 -20.53 -4.52
N GLN A 490 18.23 -20.70 -5.70
CA GLN A 490 19.67 -20.83 -5.89
C GLN A 490 20.40 -19.57 -5.43
N LYS A 491 19.89 -18.39 -5.80
CA LYS A 491 20.42 -17.10 -5.33
C LYS A 491 20.34 -16.99 -3.80
N GLU A 492 19.23 -17.41 -3.19
CA GLU A 492 19.09 -17.36 -1.73
C GLU A 492 19.98 -18.39 -1.02
N VAL A 493 20.16 -19.59 -1.57
CA VAL A 493 21.14 -20.58 -1.07
C VAL A 493 22.57 -20.05 -1.18
N ILE A 494 22.93 -19.33 -2.25
CA ILE A 494 24.22 -18.67 -2.39
C ILE A 494 24.39 -17.53 -1.37
N ASN A 495 23.36 -16.72 -1.16
CA ASN A 495 23.35 -15.66 -0.13
C ASN A 495 23.53 -16.25 1.28
N LEU A 496 22.79 -17.33 1.60
CA LEU A 496 22.87 -18.02 2.89
C LEU A 496 24.24 -18.65 3.12
N ARG A 497 24.84 -19.31 2.11
CA ARG A 497 26.21 -19.86 2.21
C ARG A 497 27.22 -18.76 2.54
N LYS A 498 27.18 -17.62 1.84
CA LYS A 498 28.04 -16.44 2.13
C LYS A 498 27.75 -15.82 3.51
N SER A 499 26.51 -15.89 3.99
CA SER A 499 26.14 -15.44 5.33
C SER A 499 26.64 -16.38 6.43
N CYS A 500 26.74 -17.69 6.17
CA CYS A 500 27.41 -18.63 7.07
C CYS A 500 28.92 -18.39 7.06
N GLU A 501 29.55 -18.37 5.90
CA GLU A 501 31.01 -18.20 5.74
C GLU A 501 31.55 -16.92 6.42
N THR A 502 30.81 -15.82 6.37
CA THR A 502 31.14 -14.58 7.10
C THR A 502 30.88 -14.68 8.62
N LYS A 503 29.86 -15.44 9.07
CA LYS A 503 29.64 -15.73 10.50
C LYS A 503 30.68 -16.68 11.07
N ASP A 504 31.06 -17.71 10.33
CA ASP A 504 32.06 -18.70 10.73
C ASP A 504 33.45 -18.04 10.84
N SER A 505 33.77 -17.13 9.91
CA SER A 505 34.94 -16.25 9.99
C SER A 505 34.91 -15.37 11.26
N SER A 506 33.79 -14.70 11.53
CA SER A 506 33.64 -13.84 12.72
C SER A 506 33.55 -14.62 14.05
N LEU A 507 33.16 -15.89 14.01
CA LEU A 507 33.20 -16.78 15.16
C LEU A 507 34.65 -17.20 15.43
N HIS A 508 35.40 -17.54 14.39
CA HIS A 508 36.83 -17.87 14.51
C HIS A 508 37.65 -16.71 15.12
N THR A 509 37.46 -15.47 14.65
CA THR A 509 38.16 -14.30 15.21
C THR A 509 37.69 -13.90 16.61
N LYS A 510 36.58 -14.46 17.11
CA LYS A 510 36.17 -14.39 18.53
C LYS A 510 36.74 -15.52 19.36
N ASP A 511 36.84 -16.74 18.83
CA ASP A 511 37.53 -17.85 19.50
C ASP A 511 39.01 -17.53 19.73
N GLU A 512 39.66 -16.82 18.79
CA GLU A 512 41.01 -16.29 18.99
C GLU A 512 41.08 -15.22 20.09
N GLU A 513 40.11 -14.31 20.15
CA GLU A 513 40.01 -13.29 21.20
C GLU A 513 39.81 -13.94 22.58
N ILE A 514 38.89 -14.90 22.70
CA ILE A 514 38.65 -15.71 23.90
C ILE A 514 39.93 -16.45 24.31
N LYS A 515 40.61 -17.11 23.37
CA LYS A 515 41.88 -17.83 23.61
C LYS A 515 43.01 -16.89 24.07
N MET A 516 42.98 -15.62 23.69
CA MET A 516 43.90 -14.59 24.18
C MET A 516 43.47 -14.02 25.54
N LEU A 517 42.17 -13.89 25.81
CA LEU A 517 41.63 -13.53 27.12
C LEU A 517 41.92 -14.60 28.18
N THR A 518 41.75 -15.89 27.87
CA THR A 518 42.15 -17.01 28.77
C THR A 518 43.62 -16.92 29.15
N LYS A 519 44.53 -16.68 28.18
CA LYS A 519 45.97 -16.48 28.47
C LYS A 519 46.22 -15.26 29.37
N LYS A 520 45.48 -14.15 29.18
CA LYS A 520 45.57 -12.96 30.05
C LYS A 520 45.08 -13.28 31.47
N VAL A 521 44.00 -14.02 31.62
CA VAL A 521 43.46 -14.48 32.92
C VAL A 521 44.43 -15.43 33.62
N ASP A 522 45.04 -16.39 32.91
CA ASP A 522 46.08 -17.27 33.45
C ASP A 522 47.30 -16.48 33.94
N ALA A 523 47.73 -15.46 33.18
CA ALA A 523 48.86 -14.61 33.53
C ALA A 523 48.56 -13.75 34.77
N LEU A 524 47.38 -13.12 34.83
CA LEU A 524 46.91 -12.35 35.98
C LEU A 524 46.76 -13.24 37.23
N THR A 525 46.23 -14.45 37.08
CA THR A 525 46.08 -15.43 38.18
C THR A 525 47.44 -15.80 38.75
N LYS A 526 48.44 -16.07 37.90
CA LYS A 526 49.82 -16.35 38.32
C LYS A 526 50.48 -15.14 38.98
N ALA A 527 50.28 -13.93 38.44
CA ALA A 527 50.79 -12.69 39.04
C ALA A 527 50.18 -12.43 40.43
N MET A 528 48.86 -12.62 40.58
CA MET A 528 48.15 -12.49 41.84
C MET A 528 48.60 -13.54 42.87
N GLU A 529 48.87 -14.78 42.44
CA GLU A 529 49.42 -15.82 43.33
C GLU A 529 50.84 -15.47 43.80
N VAL A 530 51.67 -14.86 42.93
CA VAL A 530 53.02 -14.38 43.27
C VAL A 530 52.96 -13.20 44.24
N GLU A 531 52.08 -12.21 44.02
CA GLU A 531 51.89 -11.09 44.95
C GLU A 531 51.30 -11.56 46.29
N TRP A 532 50.34 -12.48 46.31
CA TRP A 532 49.86 -13.08 47.56
C TRP A 532 50.97 -13.79 48.34
N LYS A 533 51.81 -14.58 47.64
CA LYS A 533 53.01 -15.19 48.23
C LYS A 533 54.02 -14.15 48.71
N LYS A 534 54.16 -13.00 48.04
CA LYS A 534 55.02 -11.87 48.45
C LYS A 534 54.48 -11.18 49.69
N MET A 535 53.23 -10.72 49.68
CA MET A 535 52.54 -10.10 50.81
C MET A 535 52.54 -11.01 52.05
N LYS A 536 52.38 -12.33 51.89
CA LYS A 536 52.48 -13.30 52.99
C LYS A 536 53.88 -13.39 53.61
N ARG A 537 54.96 -13.25 52.81
CA ARG A 537 56.34 -13.15 53.33
C ARG A 537 56.58 -11.79 53.99
N GLU A 538 56.05 -10.72 53.41
CA GLU A 538 56.21 -9.34 53.91
C GLU A 538 55.50 -9.12 55.25
N ALA A 539 54.30 -9.70 55.43
CA ALA A 539 53.60 -9.73 56.72
C ALA A 539 54.42 -10.49 57.78
N ALA A 540 54.95 -11.67 57.45
CA ALA A 540 55.81 -12.45 58.34
C ALA A 540 57.17 -11.78 58.63
N ALA A 541 57.64 -10.88 57.76
CA ALA A 541 58.81 -10.04 58.01
C ALA A 541 58.47 -8.92 59.00
N ARG A 542 57.38 -8.16 58.76
CA ARG A 542 56.90 -7.12 59.68
C ARG A 542 56.57 -7.66 61.07
N GLU A 543 56.03 -8.87 61.17
CA GLU A 543 55.78 -9.52 62.47
C GLU A 543 57.09 -9.80 63.24
N LYS A 544 58.14 -10.25 62.53
CA LYS A 544 59.49 -10.43 63.13
C LYS A 544 60.12 -9.10 63.53
N GLU A 545 59.94 -8.04 62.75
CA GLU A 545 60.39 -6.68 63.10
C GLU A 545 59.66 -6.17 64.35
N PHE A 546 58.33 -6.33 64.43
CA PHE A 546 57.54 -5.99 65.61
C PHE A 546 57.94 -6.78 66.86
N ALA A 547 58.27 -8.07 66.69
CA ALA A 547 58.79 -8.90 67.77
C ALA A 547 60.20 -8.47 68.22
N SER A 548 61.05 -8.07 67.27
CA SER A 548 62.39 -7.52 67.54
C SER A 548 62.31 -6.22 68.37
N ILE A 549 61.48 -5.27 67.94
CA ILE A 549 61.25 -3.99 68.62
C ILE A 549 60.74 -4.21 70.07
N LYS A 550 59.78 -5.13 70.26
CA LYS A 550 59.30 -5.53 71.60
C LYS A 550 60.37 -6.22 72.48
N SER A 551 61.51 -6.65 71.92
CA SER A 551 62.63 -7.24 72.67
C SER A 551 63.68 -6.21 73.12
N ASP A 552 63.83 -5.10 72.40
CA ASP A 552 64.73 -3.99 72.77
C ASP A 552 64.07 -3.07 73.81
N ASP A 553 62.78 -2.80 73.66
CA ASP A 553 62.04 -1.95 74.61
C ASP A 553 62.02 -2.56 76.03
N LYS A 554 61.87 -3.88 76.11
CA LYS A 554 62.04 -4.66 77.35
C LYS A 554 63.46 -4.66 77.92
N ARG A 555 64.49 -4.36 77.12
CA ARG A 555 65.87 -4.18 77.61
C ARG A 555 66.07 -2.78 78.18
N LYS A 556 65.53 -1.72 77.56
CA LYS A 556 65.55 -0.36 78.11
C LYS A 556 64.86 -0.26 79.49
N ILE A 557 63.64 -0.78 79.62
CA ILE A 557 62.85 -0.69 80.87
C ILE A 557 63.54 -1.38 82.06
N ARG A 558 64.43 -2.36 81.81
CA ARG A 558 65.14 -3.07 82.88
C ARG A 558 66.36 -2.32 83.43
N SER A 559 66.85 -1.27 82.76
CA SER A 559 68.02 -0.50 83.22
C SER A 559 67.69 0.77 84.03
N SER A 560 66.42 1.20 84.08
CA SER A 560 66.02 2.45 84.75
C SER A 560 65.66 2.32 86.22
N ASN A 561 65.44 1.10 86.72
CA ASN A 561 64.81 0.86 88.03
C ASN A 561 65.79 0.46 89.16
N SER A 562 67.10 0.46 88.93
CA SER A 562 68.11 -0.01 89.91
C SER A 562 68.70 1.07 90.84
N SER A 563 68.33 2.35 90.69
CA SER A 563 68.96 3.46 91.41
C SER A 563 67.99 4.32 92.23
N LYS A 564 67.54 3.83 93.40
CA LYS A 564 66.88 4.67 94.43
C LYS A 564 66.81 4.03 95.84
N ARG A 565 67.78 4.39 96.70
CA ARG A 565 67.80 4.19 98.18
C ARG A 565 67.91 2.69 98.58
N VAL A 566 68.38 2.31 99.77
CA VAL A 566 68.48 3.02 101.07
C VAL A 566 69.90 2.92 101.67
N MET A 567 70.33 4.00 102.35
CA MET A 567 71.31 3.92 103.44
C MET A 567 70.62 4.28 104.76
N LYS A 568 70.75 3.43 105.78
CA LYS A 568 71.18 3.83 107.14
C LYS A 568 71.41 2.61 108.03
N GLU A 569 72.33 2.73 108.99
CA GLU A 569 72.50 1.77 110.08
C GLU A 569 71.38 1.93 111.13
N HIS A 570 70.88 0.82 111.68
CA HIS A 570 71.41 0.28 112.94
C HIS A 570 70.96 -1.17 113.19
#